data_AF-A0A849DH05-F1
#
_entry.id   AF-A0A849DH05-F1
#
_cell.length_a   1.000
_cell.length_b   1.000
_cell.length_c   1.000
_cell.angle_alpha   90.00
_cell.angle_beta   90.00
_cell.angle_gamma   90.00
#
_symmetry.space_group_name_H-M   'P 1'
#
loop_
_entity.id
_entity.type
_entity.pdbx_description
1 polymer ?
#
loop_
_entity_poly.entity_id
_entity_poly.type
_entity_poly.pdbx_seq_one_letter_code
_entity_poly.pdbx_strand_id
1 'polypeptide(L)'
;MLAWALFEHRGYWRVWAKMVVGLRVLALVTPSASFRAGARRRVGPKPFRALFTAVAGPVGRPATPGAFWHGLRSVAIDATCLHVANSWQVLGRYARRTGQRIVFGYPLLRLTVLVECGTRAIIGVVFGPEADGETTHARRLLDAISRGTLVYGKLKVRILGA
;
A
#
# COMPACT_ATOMS: atom_id res chain seq x y z
N MET A 1 13.04 2.27 12.59
CA MET A 1 11.93 2.53 11.65
C MET A 1 11.46 1.27 10.94
N LEU A 2 12.34 0.47 10.31
CA LEU A 2 11.97 -0.78 9.64
C LEU A 2 11.27 -1.80 10.56
N ALA A 3 11.75 -1.97 11.81
CA ALA A 3 11.10 -2.84 12.78
C ALA A 3 9.64 -2.47 13.05
N TRP A 4 9.25 -1.19 12.93
CA TRP A 4 7.87 -0.76 13.13
C TRP A 4 6.95 -1.11 11.96
N ALA A 5 7.49 -1.32 10.76
CA ALA A 5 6.76 -1.89 9.63
C ALA A 5 6.65 -3.43 9.74
N LEU A 6 7.61 -4.07 10.42
CA LEU A 6 7.64 -5.53 10.62
C LEU A 6 6.66 -6.03 11.70
N PHE A 7 6.31 -5.18 12.68
CA PHE A 7 5.40 -5.51 13.78
C PHE A 7 4.04 -4.80 13.65
N GLU A 8 3.37 -5.01 12.52
CA GLU A 8 2.06 -4.41 12.20
C GLU A 8 0.98 -4.62 13.28
N HIS A 9 1.04 -5.76 13.98
CA HIS A 9 0.07 -6.15 15.01
C HIS A 9 0.37 -5.56 16.41
N ARG A 10 1.40 -4.72 16.55
CA ARG A 10 1.79 -4.13 17.85
C ARG A 10 1.78 -2.61 17.80
N GLY A 11 1.16 -2.01 18.82
CA GLY A 11 1.25 -0.58 19.05
C GLY A 11 2.71 -0.12 19.15
N TYR A 12 2.98 1.06 18.59
CA TYR A 12 4.31 1.62 18.43
C TYR A 12 5.17 1.58 19.71
N TRP A 13 4.54 1.83 20.86
CA TRP A 13 5.19 1.76 22.17
C TRP A 13 5.71 0.38 22.53
N ARG A 14 4.98 -0.68 22.20
CA ARG A 14 5.40 -2.06 22.49
C ARG A 14 6.63 -2.44 21.67
N VAL A 15 6.72 -1.97 20.43
CA VAL A 15 7.91 -2.23 19.61
C VAL A 15 9.11 -1.45 20.12
N TRP A 16 8.94 -0.17 20.47
CA TRP A 16 10.01 0.60 21.11
C TRP A 16 10.50 -0.09 22.40
N ALA A 17 9.59 -0.46 23.29
CA ALA A 17 9.92 -1.14 24.54
C ALA A 17 10.72 -2.43 24.31
N LYS A 18 10.38 -3.23 23.29
CA LYS A 18 11.15 -4.42 22.90
C LYS A 18 12.56 -4.08 22.42
N MET A 19 12.72 -3.00 21.65
CA MET A 19 14.03 -2.60 21.12
C MET A 19 14.97 -2.07 22.21
N VAL A 20 14.42 -1.44 23.26
CA VAL A 20 15.23 -0.83 24.32
C VAL A 20 15.31 -1.67 25.60
N VAL A 21 14.71 -2.86 25.64
CA VAL A 21 14.62 -3.67 26.87
C VAL A 21 15.99 -4.01 27.46
N GLY A 22 17.00 -4.27 26.62
CA GLY A 22 18.38 -4.54 27.03
C GLY A 22 19.28 -3.29 27.11
N LEU A 23 18.75 -2.11 26.78
CA LEU A 23 19.50 -0.86 26.70
C LEU A 23 19.14 0.11 27.83
N ARG A 24 18.55 -0.40 28.91
CA ARG A 24 18.08 0.41 30.06
C ARG A 24 19.21 1.22 30.71
N VAL A 25 20.44 0.68 30.72
CA VAL A 25 21.65 1.34 31.26
C VAL A 25 21.99 2.63 30.50
N LEU A 26 21.56 2.76 29.23
CA LEU A 26 21.84 3.93 28.40
C LEU A 26 20.82 5.07 28.58
N ALA A 27 19.84 4.94 29.48
CA ALA A 27 18.83 5.94 29.80
C ALA A 27 18.20 6.59 28.53
N LEU A 28 17.84 5.76 27.55
CA LEU A 28 17.42 6.23 26.23
C LEU A 28 16.15 7.09 26.31
N VAL A 29 16.20 8.27 25.68
CA VAL A 29 15.04 9.16 25.56
C VAL A 29 13.92 8.47 24.78
N THR A 30 12.71 8.58 25.31
CA THR A 30 11.52 8.02 24.70
C THR A 30 11.04 8.96 23.58
N PRO A 31 11.08 8.56 22.29
CA PRO A 31 10.85 9.49 21.18
C PRO A 31 9.38 9.91 21.09
N SER A 32 9.13 11.22 20.98
CA SER A 32 7.79 11.79 20.80
C SER A 32 7.17 11.46 19.43
N ALA A 33 5.85 11.64 19.29
CA ALA A 33 5.15 11.47 18.01
C ALA A 33 5.75 12.35 16.89
N SER A 34 6.06 13.60 17.21
CA SER A 34 6.63 14.57 16.27
C SER A 34 8.04 14.18 15.81
N PHE A 35 8.88 13.68 16.72
CA PHE A 35 10.22 13.19 16.37
C PHE A 35 10.13 12.04 15.35
N ARG A 36 9.18 11.12 15.55
CA ARG A 36 8.98 9.97 14.66
C ARG A 36 8.50 10.38 13.27
N ALA A 37 7.53 11.30 13.21
CA ALA A 37 7.08 11.86 11.94
C ALA A 37 8.24 12.57 11.21
N GLY A 38 9.07 13.33 11.92
CA GLY A 38 10.28 13.95 11.38
C GLY A 38 11.30 12.93 10.89
N ALA A 39 11.54 11.86 11.65
CA ALA A 39 12.45 10.79 11.25
C ALA A 39 11.96 10.05 9.99
N ARG A 40 10.66 9.80 9.84
CA ARG A 40 10.09 9.22 8.60
C ARG A 40 10.32 10.15 7.41
N ARG A 41 10.13 11.46 7.59
CA ARG A 41 10.41 12.46 6.54
C ARG A 41 11.89 12.47 6.11
N ARG A 42 12.82 12.39 7.07
CA ARG A 42 14.27 12.34 6.78
C ARG A 42 14.70 11.07 6.04
N VAL A 43 14.16 9.93 6.42
CA VAL A 43 14.43 8.64 5.77
C VAL A 43 13.92 8.64 4.32
N GLY A 44 12.79 9.30 4.08
CA GLY A 44 12.19 9.41 2.75
C GLY A 44 11.61 8.09 2.22
N PRO A 45 11.10 8.09 0.98
CA PRO A 45 10.35 6.96 0.42
C PRO A 45 11.22 5.83 -0.14
N LYS A 46 12.49 6.10 -0.50
CA LYS A 46 13.38 5.12 -1.17
C LYS A 46 13.48 3.77 -0.44
N PRO A 47 13.77 3.71 0.88
CA PRO A 47 13.88 2.43 1.57
C PRO A 47 12.53 1.71 1.72
N PHE A 48 11.41 2.44 1.80
CA PHE A 48 10.09 1.81 1.80
C PHE A 48 9.75 1.21 0.45
N ARG A 49 10.14 1.87 -0.65
CA ARG A 49 10.03 1.31 -1.99
C ARG A 49 10.86 0.04 -2.13
N ALA A 50 12.12 0.06 -1.68
CA ALA A 50 12.99 -1.11 -1.72
C ALA A 50 12.43 -2.27 -0.90
N LEU A 51 11.94 -1.99 0.31
CA LEU A 51 11.30 -3.00 1.16
C LEU A 51 10.05 -3.56 0.49
N PHE A 52 9.16 -2.71 -0.02
CA PHE A 52 7.97 -3.14 -0.74
C PHE A 52 8.35 -4.03 -1.92
N THR A 53 9.30 -3.61 -2.76
CA THR A 53 9.76 -4.42 -3.90
C THR A 53 10.34 -5.76 -3.48
N ALA A 54 10.99 -5.85 -2.31
CA ALA A 54 11.56 -7.10 -1.81
C ALA A 54 10.50 -8.07 -1.26
N VAL A 55 9.37 -7.57 -0.74
CA VAL A 55 8.35 -8.40 -0.07
C VAL A 55 7.06 -8.55 -0.86
N ALA A 56 6.82 -7.70 -1.87
CA ALA A 56 5.65 -7.77 -2.71
C ALA A 56 5.70 -9.02 -3.60
N GLY A 57 4.56 -9.70 -3.68
CA GLY A 57 4.43 -10.91 -4.47
C GLY A 57 3.40 -11.87 -3.89
N PRO A 58 3.01 -12.88 -4.67
CA PRO A 58 2.13 -13.93 -4.19
C PRO A 58 2.86 -14.83 -3.18
N VAL A 59 2.21 -15.14 -2.06
CA VAL A 59 2.79 -15.99 -1.00
C VAL A 59 1.98 -17.27 -0.76
N GLY A 60 0.75 -17.34 -1.27
CA GLY A 60 -0.12 -18.50 -1.14
C GLY A 60 0.43 -19.71 -1.88
N ARG A 61 0.37 -20.86 -1.22
CA ARG A 61 0.64 -22.19 -1.78
C ARG A 61 -0.66 -22.81 -2.29
N PRO A 62 -0.64 -23.86 -3.13
CA PRO A 62 -1.86 -24.50 -3.62
C PRO A 62 -2.83 -24.95 -2.51
N ALA A 63 -2.30 -25.35 -1.35
CA ALA A 63 -3.09 -25.72 -0.17
C ALA A 63 -3.60 -24.52 0.65
N THR A 64 -3.19 -23.29 0.33
CA THR A 64 -3.61 -22.09 1.07
C THR A 64 -5.09 -21.78 0.77
N PRO A 65 -5.97 -21.75 1.78
CA PRO A 65 -7.38 -21.46 1.57
C PRO A 65 -7.61 -20.14 0.83
N GLY A 66 -8.41 -20.18 -0.24
CA GLY A 66 -8.78 -19.00 -1.02
C GLY A 66 -7.67 -18.39 -1.88
N ALA A 67 -6.46 -18.96 -1.89
CA ALA A 67 -5.38 -18.49 -2.78
C ALA A 67 -5.51 -19.03 -4.21
N PHE A 68 -6.26 -20.11 -4.41
CA PHE A 68 -6.50 -20.72 -5.72
C PHE A 68 -7.95 -21.14 -5.90
N TRP A 69 -8.42 -21.08 -7.15
CA TRP A 69 -9.73 -21.56 -7.59
C TRP A 69 -9.55 -22.36 -8.88
N HIS A 70 -9.93 -23.65 -8.87
CA HIS A 70 -9.69 -24.59 -9.97
C HIS A 70 -8.28 -24.53 -10.59
N GLY A 71 -7.24 -24.47 -9.74
CA GLY A 71 -5.84 -24.41 -10.18
C GLY A 71 -5.36 -23.04 -10.65
N LEU A 72 -6.24 -22.04 -10.74
CA LEU A 72 -5.89 -20.66 -11.05
C LEU A 72 -5.63 -19.89 -9.76
N ARG A 73 -4.55 -19.09 -9.70
CA ARG A 73 -4.30 -18.23 -8.54
C ARG A 73 -5.37 -17.13 -8.46
N SER A 74 -5.98 -16.97 -7.30
CA SER A 74 -7.05 -15.99 -7.05
C SER A 74 -6.45 -14.66 -6.59
N VAL A 75 -6.62 -13.62 -7.39
CA VAL A 75 -6.17 -12.25 -7.07
C VAL A 75 -7.31 -11.26 -7.28
N ALA A 76 -7.29 -10.14 -6.57
CA ALA A 76 -8.23 -9.05 -6.74
C ALA A 76 -7.50 -7.74 -7.05
N ILE A 77 -8.13 -6.88 -7.84
CA ILE A 77 -7.77 -5.47 -7.98
C ILE A 77 -8.81 -4.65 -7.23
N ASP A 78 -8.34 -3.80 -6.32
CA ASP A 78 -9.17 -2.84 -5.60
C ASP A 78 -8.47 -1.48 -5.53
N ALA A 79 -9.26 -0.41 -5.40
CA ALA A 79 -8.76 0.95 -5.33
C ALA A 79 -9.45 1.76 -4.24
N THR A 80 -8.63 2.46 -3.46
CA THR A 80 -9.10 3.38 -2.43
C THR A 80 -8.48 4.76 -2.61
N CYS A 81 -9.10 5.79 -2.03
CA CYS A 81 -8.57 7.14 -2.03
C CYS A 81 -8.07 7.52 -0.63
N LEU A 82 -6.89 8.12 -0.59
CA LEU A 82 -6.23 8.59 0.63
C LEU A 82 -6.07 10.10 0.57
N HIS A 83 -6.37 10.78 1.67
CA HIS A 83 -6.05 12.19 1.82
C HIS A 83 -4.53 12.37 1.93
N VAL A 84 -4.01 13.31 1.16
CA VAL A 84 -2.59 13.69 1.20
C VAL A 84 -2.43 15.11 1.71
N ALA A 85 -1.21 15.45 2.13
CA ALA A 85 -0.91 16.77 2.68
C ALA A 85 -1.25 17.88 1.68
N ASN A 86 -2.00 18.87 2.14
CA ASN A 86 -2.34 20.05 1.36
C ASN A 86 -1.12 20.97 1.27
N SER A 87 -0.27 20.75 0.29
CA SER A 87 0.96 21.50 0.04
C SER A 87 1.12 21.78 -1.45
N TRP A 88 1.78 22.87 -1.79
CA TRP A 88 2.02 23.25 -3.19
C TRP A 88 2.76 22.15 -3.98
N GLN A 89 3.69 21.44 -3.35
CA GLN A 89 4.40 20.31 -4.00
C GLN A 89 3.48 19.14 -4.37
N VAL A 90 2.40 18.93 -3.62
CA VAL A 90 1.44 17.84 -3.84
C VAL A 90 0.35 18.26 -4.82
N LEU A 91 -0.11 19.51 -4.72
CA LEU A 91 -1.22 20.04 -5.52
C LEU A 91 -0.95 20.02 -7.03
N GLY A 92 0.32 20.11 -7.46
CA GLY A 92 0.67 20.02 -8.88
C GLY A 92 0.41 18.64 -9.50
N ARG A 93 0.30 17.58 -8.69
CA ARG A 93 0.05 16.20 -9.17
C ARG A 93 -1.28 15.65 -8.68
N TYR A 94 -1.69 15.99 -7.46
CA TYR A 94 -2.91 15.49 -6.84
C TYR A 94 -3.85 16.66 -6.61
N ALA A 95 -5.00 16.63 -7.28
CA ALA A 95 -6.02 17.66 -7.14
C ALA A 95 -6.90 17.41 -5.91
N ARG A 96 -7.49 18.49 -5.39
CA ARG A 96 -8.64 18.40 -4.49
C ARG A 96 -9.85 17.94 -5.28
N ARG A 97 -10.70 17.13 -4.65
CA ARG A 97 -12.01 16.84 -5.23
C ARG A 97 -12.85 18.12 -5.16
N THR A 98 -13.58 18.39 -6.23
CA THR A 98 -14.54 19.49 -6.30
C THR A 98 -15.90 18.90 -6.54
N GLY A 99 -16.83 19.15 -5.60
CA GLY A 99 -18.25 18.93 -5.80
C GLY A 99 -18.91 20.19 -6.36
N GLN A 100 -20.22 20.14 -6.61
CA GLN A 100 -20.96 21.27 -7.21
C GLN A 100 -20.90 22.57 -6.39
N ARG A 101 -20.77 22.48 -5.06
CA ARG A 101 -20.76 23.64 -4.15
C ARG A 101 -19.57 23.68 -3.18
N ILE A 102 -18.79 22.61 -3.10
CA ILE A 102 -17.70 22.50 -2.10
C ILE A 102 -16.43 21.95 -2.73
N VAL A 103 -15.29 22.50 -2.33
CA VAL A 103 -13.97 21.93 -2.59
C VAL A 103 -13.52 21.20 -1.34
N PHE A 104 -13.11 19.95 -1.49
CA PHE A 104 -12.63 19.15 -0.36
C PHE A 104 -11.31 19.74 0.16
N GLY A 105 -11.13 19.76 1.48
CA GLY A 105 -9.99 20.44 2.12
C GLY A 105 -8.61 19.84 1.82
N TYR A 106 -8.57 18.57 1.38
CA TYR A 106 -7.33 17.84 1.11
C TYR A 106 -7.33 17.25 -0.31
N PRO A 107 -6.18 17.26 -0.99
CA PRO A 107 -6.03 16.51 -2.23
C PRO A 107 -6.18 15.01 -2.01
N LEU A 108 -6.56 14.31 -3.08
CA LEU A 108 -6.77 12.87 -3.05
C LEU A 108 -5.74 12.15 -3.92
N LEU A 109 -5.08 11.18 -3.29
CA LEU A 109 -4.30 10.16 -3.96
C LEU A 109 -5.15 8.90 -4.08
N ARG A 110 -5.19 8.31 -5.27
CA ARG A 110 -5.74 6.97 -5.47
C ARG A 110 -4.63 5.94 -5.32
N LEU A 111 -4.89 4.97 -4.46
CA LEU A 111 -4.10 3.79 -4.22
C LEU A 111 -4.85 2.61 -4.86
N THR A 112 -4.28 2.02 -5.91
CA THR A 112 -4.81 0.81 -6.53
C THR A 112 -3.86 -0.34 -6.24
N VAL A 113 -4.39 -1.45 -5.74
CA VAL A 113 -3.61 -2.62 -5.31
C VAL A 113 -4.06 -3.85 -6.08
N LEU A 114 -3.09 -4.68 -6.45
CA LEU A 114 -3.29 -6.07 -6.85
C LEU A 114 -2.96 -6.93 -5.63
N VAL A 115 -3.93 -7.70 -5.14
CA VAL A 115 -3.85 -8.44 -3.88
C VAL A 115 -4.24 -9.90 -4.08
N GLU A 116 -3.53 -10.83 -3.44
CA GLU A 116 -3.92 -12.24 -3.40
C GLU A 116 -5.11 -12.46 -2.46
N CYS A 117 -6.16 -13.15 -2.91
CA CYS A 117 -7.41 -13.25 -2.14
C CYS A 117 -7.27 -14.05 -0.84
N GLY A 118 -6.51 -15.16 -0.85
CA GLY A 118 -6.37 -16.03 0.31
C GLY A 118 -5.49 -15.46 1.42
N THR A 119 -4.35 -14.88 1.06
CA THR A 119 -3.35 -14.38 2.03
C THR A 119 -3.42 -12.88 2.26
N ARG A 120 -4.13 -12.15 1.40
CA ARG A 120 -4.12 -10.68 1.33
C ARG A 120 -2.73 -10.10 1.06
N ALA A 121 -1.80 -10.89 0.52
CA ALA A 121 -0.50 -10.41 0.13
C ALA A 121 -0.62 -9.44 -1.05
N ILE A 122 0.08 -8.30 -0.95
CA ILE A 122 0.09 -7.29 -2.00
C ILE A 122 1.12 -7.73 -3.06
N ILE A 123 0.65 -7.91 -4.28
CA ILE A 123 1.46 -8.32 -5.44
C ILE A 123 1.97 -7.07 -6.16
N GLY A 124 1.12 -6.06 -6.30
CA GLY A 124 1.45 -4.83 -7.02
C GLY A 124 0.66 -3.64 -6.49
N VAL A 125 1.21 -2.45 -6.67
CA VAL A 125 0.59 -1.20 -6.22
C VAL A 125 0.85 -0.07 -7.20
N VAL A 126 -0.16 0.75 -7.43
CA VAL A 126 -0.09 1.98 -8.22
C VAL A 126 -0.63 3.13 -7.39
N PHE A 127 0.13 4.22 -7.39
CA PHE A 127 -0.26 5.50 -6.78
C PHE A 127 -0.47 6.52 -7.90
N GLY A 128 -1.61 7.19 -7.90
CA GLY A 128 -1.86 8.23 -8.89
C GLY A 128 -3.00 9.17 -8.53
N PRO A 129 -3.25 10.18 -9.36
CA PRO A 129 -4.37 11.09 -9.17
C PRO A 129 -5.69 10.31 -9.13
N GLU A 130 -6.65 10.80 -8.33
CA GLU A 130 -8.00 10.23 -8.36
C GLU A 130 -8.62 10.35 -9.76
N ALA A 131 -8.37 11.47 -10.44
CA ALA A 131 -8.96 11.83 -11.72
C ALA A 131 -8.62 10.84 -12.86
N ASP A 132 -7.49 10.13 -12.78
CA ASP A 132 -7.10 9.11 -13.76
C ASP A 132 -8.12 7.95 -13.83
N GLY A 133 -8.88 7.73 -12.75
CA GLY A 133 -9.83 6.64 -12.64
C GLY A 133 -9.19 5.28 -12.31
N GLU A 134 -10.01 4.37 -11.78
CA GLU A 134 -9.58 3.04 -11.35
C GLU A 134 -9.07 2.17 -12.51
N THR A 135 -9.76 2.19 -13.66
CA THR A 135 -9.38 1.41 -14.84
C THR A 135 -7.98 1.75 -15.35
N THR A 136 -7.62 3.03 -15.35
CA THR A 136 -6.29 3.50 -15.79
C THR A 136 -5.18 2.98 -14.87
N HIS A 137 -5.40 3.00 -13.56
CA HIS A 137 -4.43 2.46 -12.61
C HIS A 137 -4.36 0.93 -12.66
N ALA A 138 -5.50 0.25 -12.82
CA ALA A 138 -5.54 -1.20 -12.95
C ALA A 138 -4.77 -1.70 -14.18
N ARG A 139 -4.82 -0.96 -15.30
CA ARG A 139 -4.03 -1.29 -16.51
C ARG A 139 -2.53 -1.29 -16.23
N ARG A 140 -2.04 -0.43 -15.34
CA ARG A 140 -0.62 -0.37 -14.95
C ARG A 140 -0.20 -1.54 -14.05
N LEU A 141 -1.14 -2.36 -13.57
CA LEU A 141 -0.88 -3.56 -12.78
C LEU A 141 -0.91 -4.85 -13.62
N LEU A 142 -1.26 -4.77 -14.91
CA LEU A 142 -1.39 -5.95 -15.76
C LEU A 142 -0.06 -6.72 -15.90
N ASP A 143 1.07 -6.01 -15.93
CA ASP A 143 2.40 -6.63 -16.01
C ASP A 143 2.76 -7.44 -14.75
N ALA A 144 2.07 -7.20 -13.63
CA ALA A 144 2.24 -7.95 -12.39
C ALA A 144 1.35 -9.21 -12.33
N ILE A 145 0.50 -9.45 -13.35
CA ILE A 145 -0.40 -10.60 -13.42
C ILE A 145 0.24 -11.70 -14.24
N SER A 146 0.53 -12.84 -13.61
CA SER A 146 1.05 -14.01 -14.30
C SER A 146 -0.04 -14.80 -15.02
N ARG A 147 0.34 -15.57 -16.04
CA ARG A 147 -0.54 -16.62 -16.61
C ARG A 147 -1.00 -17.58 -15.51
N GLY A 148 -2.21 -18.14 -15.66
CA GLY A 148 -2.80 -19.02 -14.64
C GLY A 148 -3.37 -18.27 -13.43
N THR A 149 -3.79 -17.02 -13.61
CA THR A 149 -4.37 -16.18 -12.55
C THR A 149 -5.82 -15.83 -12.89
N LEU A 150 -6.72 -15.96 -11.92
CA LEU A 150 -8.08 -15.46 -11.96
C LEU A 150 -8.15 -14.11 -11.23
N VAL A 151 -8.57 -13.06 -11.93
CA VAL A 151 -8.61 -11.69 -11.42
C VAL A 151 -10.04 -11.29 -11.09
N TYR A 152 -10.30 -10.93 -9.84
CA TYR A 152 -11.53 -10.31 -9.39
C TYR A 152 -11.39 -8.78 -9.38
N GLY A 153 -12.44 -8.06 -9.76
CA GLY A 153 -12.45 -6.61 -9.65
C GLY A 153 -13.70 -6.02 -10.29
N LYS A 154 -13.98 -4.74 -10.01
CA LYS A 154 -15.07 -4.01 -10.69
C LYS A 154 -14.71 -3.56 -12.12
N LEU A 155 -13.70 -4.21 -12.70
CA LEU A 155 -13.17 -3.87 -14.00
C LEU A 155 -14.06 -4.47 -15.08
N LYS A 156 -14.74 -3.62 -15.87
CA LYS A 156 -15.21 -3.95 -17.22
C LYS A 156 -14.00 -4.09 -18.15
N VAL A 157 -13.11 -5.04 -17.87
CA VAL A 157 -11.97 -5.36 -18.73
C VAL A 157 -12.23 -6.74 -19.30
N ARG A 158 -12.58 -6.81 -20.59
CA ARG A 158 -12.54 -8.04 -21.38
C ARG A 158 -11.08 -8.49 -21.40
N ILE A 159 -10.71 -9.41 -20.52
CA ILE A 159 -9.49 -10.19 -20.71
C ILE A 159 -9.85 -11.25 -21.76
N LEU A 160 -9.68 -10.90 -23.03
CA LEU A 160 -9.67 -11.87 -24.12
C LEU A 160 -8.34 -12.62 -24.02
N GLY A 161 -8.36 -13.82 -23.45
CA GLY A 161 -7.36 -14.82 -23.76
C GLY A 161 -7.72 -15.46 -25.09
N ALA A 162 -6.83 -15.30 -26.08
CA ALA A 162 -6.71 -16.24 -27.19
C ALA A 162 -5.89 -17.45 -26.74
#